data_AF-A0A7S1Q822-F1
#
_entry.id   AF-A0A7S1Q822-F1
#
_cell.length_a   1.000
_cell.length_b   1.000
_cell.length_c   1.000
_cell.angle_alpha   90.00
_cell.angle_beta   90.00
_cell.angle_gamma   90.00
#
_symmetry.space_group_name_H-M   'P 1'
#
loop_
_entity.id
_entity.type
_entity.pdbx_description
1 polymer ?
#
loop_
_entity_poly.entity_id
_entity_poly.type
_entity_poly.pdbx_seq_one_letter_code
_entity_poly.pdbx_strand_id
1 'polypeptide(L)'
;MASSSTEKKAPAADNASTTAAAKAPATTSSSSSSSPPFGIPWEPTPTVASGWRPTTKDEREATHALHDRMLREEWRPNYRYQMTMAYHLVEEVHQMFRDMFHRVRDAYRRDGSVDVRRFQQCLRSLEGHHRGEDEMFFPQIQRQYPSLKPYFAHLTLDHRHLHPLERKVIDHGDGDALEEFVSFLDDHLNREEMALCCMWLSPPQRADE
;
A
#
# COMPACT_ATOMS: atom_id res chain seq x y z
N MET A 1 27.67 -14.82 65.41
CA MET A 1 26.91 -14.19 66.52
C MET A 1 25.57 -13.74 65.98
N ALA A 2 24.47 -14.16 66.63
CA ALA A 2 23.06 -13.73 66.57
C ALA A 2 22.38 -13.55 65.19
N SER A 3 21.35 -14.33 64.80
CA SER A 3 19.92 -14.33 65.26
C SER A 3 19.24 -12.97 64.99
N SER A 4 18.11 -12.81 64.29
CA SER A 4 16.78 -13.47 64.33
C SER A 4 15.94 -13.01 63.11
N SER A 5 15.21 -13.89 62.41
CA SER A 5 13.76 -14.27 62.54
C SER A 5 12.75 -13.18 62.08
N THR A 6 12.13 -13.37 60.90
CA THR A 6 10.75 -13.88 60.60
C THR A 6 9.62 -12.85 60.75
N GLU A 7 8.82 -12.63 59.70
CA GLU A 7 7.37 -12.93 59.77
C GLU A 7 6.69 -13.00 58.40
N LYS A 8 5.70 -13.90 58.33
CA LYS A 8 4.92 -14.36 57.20
C LYS A 8 3.48 -13.88 57.43
N LYS A 9 2.80 -13.25 56.47
CA LYS A 9 1.32 -13.16 56.52
C LYS A 9 0.67 -12.96 55.16
N ALA A 10 -0.23 -13.86 54.82
CA ALA A 10 -1.28 -13.80 53.80
C ALA A 10 -2.47 -14.63 54.37
N PRO A 11 -3.66 -14.66 53.76
CA PRO A 11 -4.42 -13.61 53.04
C PRO A 11 -5.81 -13.39 53.69
N ALA A 12 -6.61 -12.46 53.18
CA ALA A 12 -8.06 -12.44 53.44
C ALA A 12 -8.81 -12.04 52.16
N ALA A 13 -9.75 -12.90 51.78
CA ALA A 13 -10.75 -12.67 50.75
C ALA A 13 -11.97 -12.00 51.40
N ASP A 14 -12.63 -11.08 50.69
CA ASP A 14 -14.01 -10.73 50.97
C ASP A 14 -14.80 -10.52 49.69
N ASN A 15 -15.94 -11.21 49.65
CA ASN A 15 -17.01 -11.15 48.67
C ASN A 15 -17.86 -9.90 48.91
N ALA A 16 -18.21 -9.18 47.84
CA ALA A 16 -19.39 -8.32 47.85
C ALA A 16 -20.05 -8.29 46.47
N SER A 17 -21.18 -9.00 46.39
CA SER A 17 -22.13 -9.01 45.30
C SER A 17 -22.96 -7.73 45.35
N THR A 18 -23.07 -7.01 44.22
CA THR A 18 -24.12 -5.98 44.06
C THR A 18 -24.69 -6.01 42.64
N THR A 19 -25.98 -5.72 42.61
CA THR A 19 -27.01 -6.02 41.63
C THR A 19 -26.99 -5.21 40.32
N ALA A 20 -27.58 -5.86 39.32
CA ALA A 20 -27.92 -5.41 37.98
C ALA A 20 -28.58 -4.02 37.87
N ALA A 21 -28.20 -3.29 36.80
CA ALA A 21 -29.09 -2.39 36.08
C ALA A 21 -28.84 -2.58 34.57
N ALA A 22 -29.85 -3.13 33.90
CA ALA A 22 -29.87 -3.37 32.46
C ALA A 22 -29.81 -2.03 31.70
N LYS A 23 -28.86 -1.91 30.77
CA LYS A 23 -28.84 -0.87 29.75
C LYS A 23 -29.05 -1.55 28.40
N ALA A 24 -30.09 -1.09 27.69
CA ALA A 24 -30.57 -1.63 26.43
C ALA A 24 -29.46 -1.72 25.36
N PRO A 25 -29.53 -2.69 24.43
CA PRO A 25 -28.58 -2.79 23.33
C PRO A 25 -28.75 -1.59 22.40
N ALA A 26 -27.67 -0.85 22.20
CA ALA A 26 -27.58 0.09 21.10
C ALA A 26 -27.74 -0.69 19.80
N THR A 27 -28.78 -0.35 19.04
CA THR A 27 -28.98 -0.80 17.67
C THR A 27 -27.72 -0.50 16.87
N THR A 28 -26.94 -1.53 16.56
CA THR A 28 -25.91 -1.46 15.53
C THR A 28 -26.63 -1.22 14.21
N SER A 29 -26.57 0.02 13.75
CA SER A 29 -26.93 0.38 12.39
C SER A 29 -26.04 -0.43 11.46
N SER A 30 -26.62 -1.45 10.84
CA SER A 30 -26.02 -2.20 9.75
C SER A 30 -25.81 -1.22 8.60
N SER A 31 -24.63 -0.60 8.55
CA SER A 31 -24.17 0.07 7.34
C SER A 31 -24.06 -1.01 6.27
N SER A 32 -25.02 -1.04 5.36
CA SER A 32 -24.95 -1.86 4.17
C SER A 32 -23.70 -1.44 3.40
N SER A 33 -22.62 -2.21 3.55
CA SER A 33 -21.46 -2.09 2.68
C SER A 33 -21.93 -2.55 1.31
N SER A 34 -22.22 -1.60 0.42
CA SER A 34 -22.34 -1.87 -0.99
C SER A 34 -21.04 -2.51 -1.44
N SER A 35 -21.09 -3.81 -1.76
CA SER A 35 -19.96 -4.53 -2.33
C SER A 35 -19.44 -3.73 -3.53
N PRO A 36 -18.11 -3.56 -3.67
CA PRO A 36 -17.58 -2.90 -4.85
C PRO A 36 -18.08 -3.65 -6.10
N PRO A 37 -18.36 -2.93 -7.20
CA PRO A 37 -19.15 -3.45 -8.31
C PRO A 37 -18.42 -4.54 -9.13
N PHE A 38 -17.28 -5.04 -8.65
CA PHE A 38 -16.42 -5.99 -9.34
C PHE A 38 -16.41 -7.39 -8.70
N GLY A 39 -17.06 -7.62 -7.55
CA GLY A 39 -17.07 -8.94 -6.90
C GLY A 39 -15.67 -9.46 -6.50
N ILE A 40 -14.67 -8.59 -6.56
CA ILE A 40 -13.29 -8.91 -6.21
C ILE A 40 -13.20 -8.84 -4.69
N PRO A 41 -12.64 -9.87 -4.01
CA PRO A 41 -12.37 -9.87 -2.58
C PRO A 41 -11.15 -8.96 -2.29
N TRP A 42 -11.25 -7.72 -2.74
CA TRP A 42 -10.36 -6.65 -2.34
C TRP A 42 -11.11 -5.90 -1.24
N GLU A 43 -10.97 -6.37 0.00
CA GLU A 43 -11.13 -5.44 1.10
C GLU A 43 -10.01 -4.41 0.94
N PRO A 44 -10.33 -3.10 0.97
CA PRO A 44 -9.28 -2.10 0.99
C PRO A 44 -8.30 -2.50 2.08
N THR A 45 -7.00 -2.50 1.76
CA THR A 45 -5.98 -2.69 2.78
C THR A 45 -6.34 -1.81 3.99
N PRO A 46 -6.19 -2.31 5.24
CA PRO A 46 -6.69 -1.66 6.46
C PRO A 46 -6.37 -0.16 6.58
N THR A 47 -5.36 0.29 5.86
CA THR A 47 -4.95 1.69 5.63
C THR A 47 -6.05 2.60 5.09
N VAL A 48 -6.96 2.18 4.21
CA VAL A 48 -7.96 3.10 3.62
C VAL A 48 -9.05 3.50 4.61
N ALA A 49 -9.40 2.62 5.55
CA ALA A 49 -10.42 2.90 6.56
C ALA A 49 -9.88 3.68 7.79
N SER A 50 -8.56 3.65 8.02
CA SER A 50 -7.91 4.18 9.23
C SER A 50 -7.16 5.51 9.02
N GLY A 51 -7.22 6.08 7.82
CA GLY A 51 -6.45 7.25 7.40
C GLY A 51 -5.11 6.87 6.75
N TRP A 52 -4.65 7.70 5.82
CA TRP A 52 -3.42 7.43 5.10
C TRP A 52 -2.20 7.46 6.03
N ARG A 53 -1.33 6.46 5.88
CA ARG A 53 0.02 6.41 6.42
C ARG A 53 0.94 5.61 5.50
N PRO A 54 2.26 5.79 5.57
CA PRO A 54 3.20 4.91 4.90
C PRO A 54 3.01 3.46 5.33
N THR A 55 3.12 2.55 4.36
CA THR A 55 3.11 1.10 4.61
C THR A 55 4.34 0.69 5.39
N THR A 56 4.16 -0.20 6.36
CA THR A 56 5.26 -0.85 7.08
C THR A 56 5.91 -1.91 6.20
N LYS A 57 7.13 -2.34 6.56
CA LYS A 57 7.85 -3.38 5.81
C LYS A 57 7.02 -4.66 5.64
N ASP A 58 6.42 -5.16 6.71
CA ASP A 58 5.61 -6.39 6.68
C ASP A 58 4.38 -6.24 5.75
N GLU A 59 3.77 -5.05 5.73
CA GLU A 59 2.67 -4.74 4.81
C GLU A 59 3.14 -4.74 3.36
N ARG A 60 4.31 -4.17 3.07
CA ARG A 60 4.88 -4.17 1.70
C ARG A 60 5.21 -5.58 1.23
N GLU A 61 5.74 -6.42 2.12
CA GLU A 61 5.99 -7.84 1.81
C GLU A 61 4.68 -8.58 1.51
N ALA A 62 3.62 -8.33 2.28
CA ALA A 62 2.30 -8.89 2.03
C ALA A 62 1.69 -8.39 0.72
N THR A 63 1.77 -7.08 0.43
CA THR A 63 1.37 -6.49 -0.85
C THR A 63 2.10 -7.17 -2.00
N HIS A 64 3.42 -7.31 -1.90
CA HIS A 64 4.24 -7.90 -2.94
C HIS A 64 3.84 -9.35 -3.20
N ALA A 65 3.69 -10.17 -2.15
CA ALA A 65 3.27 -11.56 -2.28
C ALA A 65 1.87 -11.71 -2.92
N LEU A 66 0.93 -10.83 -2.55
CA LEU A 66 -0.40 -10.79 -3.14
C LEU A 66 -0.34 -10.40 -4.62
N HIS A 67 0.37 -9.32 -4.95
CA HIS A 67 0.56 -8.84 -6.30
C HIS A 67 1.15 -9.94 -7.20
N ASP A 68 2.21 -10.58 -6.74
CA ASP A 68 2.87 -11.70 -7.40
C ASP A 68 1.93 -12.86 -7.71
N ARG A 69 1.08 -13.21 -6.74
CA ARG A 69 0.06 -14.24 -6.92
C ARG A 69 -0.95 -13.83 -7.99
N MET A 70 -1.50 -12.62 -7.90
CA MET A 70 -2.48 -12.11 -8.86
C MET A 70 -1.90 -12.06 -10.28
N LEU A 71 -0.67 -11.55 -10.43
CA LEU A 71 0.00 -11.48 -11.72
C LEU A 71 0.15 -12.86 -12.37
N ARG A 72 0.59 -13.87 -11.59
CA ARG A 72 0.83 -15.23 -12.10
C ARG A 72 -0.44 -16.03 -12.33
N GLU A 73 -1.39 -15.97 -11.40
CA GLU A 73 -2.52 -16.89 -11.35
C GLU A 73 -3.78 -16.30 -12.01
N GLU A 74 -3.90 -14.97 -12.05
CA GLU A 74 -5.12 -14.30 -12.52
C GLU A 74 -4.88 -13.45 -13.77
N TRP A 75 -3.84 -12.59 -13.77
CA TRP A 75 -3.67 -11.59 -14.83
C TRP A 75 -3.03 -12.16 -16.08
N ARG A 76 -1.82 -12.74 -16.00
CA ARG A 76 -1.14 -13.32 -17.16
C ARG A 76 -1.95 -14.40 -17.88
N PRO A 77 -2.70 -15.28 -17.19
CA PRO A 77 -3.57 -16.24 -17.85
C PRO A 77 -4.82 -15.62 -18.52
N ASN A 78 -5.22 -14.41 -18.11
CA ASN A 78 -6.36 -13.73 -18.70
C ASN A 78 -6.00 -13.20 -20.09
N TYR A 79 -6.70 -13.67 -21.13
CA TYR A 79 -6.42 -13.28 -22.51
C TYR A 79 -6.49 -11.76 -22.76
N ARG A 80 -7.23 -11.00 -21.94
CA ARG A 80 -7.35 -9.55 -22.05
C ARG A 80 -6.10 -8.82 -21.53
N TYR A 81 -5.28 -9.47 -20.71
CA TYR A 81 -4.10 -8.85 -20.13
C TYR A 81 -3.17 -8.30 -21.20
N GLN A 82 -2.77 -9.14 -22.16
CA GLN A 82 -1.93 -8.74 -23.28
C GLN A 82 -2.59 -7.78 -24.28
N MET A 83 -3.92 -7.63 -24.22
CA MET A 83 -4.69 -6.80 -25.15
C MET A 83 -5.12 -5.45 -24.55
N THR A 84 -4.76 -5.17 -23.30
CA THR A 84 -5.21 -3.97 -22.57
C THR A 84 -4.03 -3.19 -22.01
N MET A 85 -4.34 -2.02 -21.44
CA MET A 85 -3.37 -1.19 -20.73
C MET A 85 -2.74 -1.89 -19.52
N ALA A 86 -3.31 -3.00 -19.03
CA ALA A 86 -2.77 -3.77 -17.92
C ALA A 86 -1.36 -4.29 -18.23
N TYR A 87 -1.14 -4.87 -19.41
CA TYR A 87 0.19 -5.34 -19.81
C TYR A 87 1.18 -4.18 -19.95
N HIS A 88 0.79 -3.11 -20.63
CA HIS A 88 1.65 -1.93 -20.83
C HIS A 88 2.07 -1.31 -19.49
N LEU A 89 1.13 -1.16 -18.56
CA LEU A 89 1.41 -0.62 -17.24
C LEU A 89 2.41 -1.51 -16.48
N VAL A 90 2.09 -2.80 -16.33
CA VAL A 90 2.84 -3.73 -15.46
C VAL A 90 4.19 -4.11 -16.06
N GLU A 91 4.21 -4.62 -17.29
CA GLU A 91 5.38 -5.29 -17.86
C GLU A 91 6.32 -4.33 -18.58
N GLU A 92 5.85 -3.13 -18.94
CA GLU A 92 6.66 -2.14 -19.68
C GLU A 92 6.98 -0.92 -18.82
N VAL A 93 5.95 -0.17 -18.38
CA VAL A 93 6.17 1.12 -17.71
C VAL A 93 6.68 0.91 -16.27
N HIS A 94 5.95 0.17 -15.44
CA HIS A 94 6.32 -0.03 -14.04
C HIS A 94 7.57 -0.90 -13.91
N GLN A 95 7.69 -1.96 -14.72
CA GLN A 95 8.92 -2.77 -14.73
C GLN A 95 10.16 -1.94 -15.08
N MET A 96 10.06 -0.99 -16.03
CA MET A 96 11.16 -0.07 -16.33
C MET A 96 11.57 0.75 -15.09
N PHE A 97 10.61 1.28 -14.33
CA PHE A 97 10.93 2.04 -13.10
C PHE A 97 11.61 1.17 -12.04
N ARG A 98 11.09 -0.05 -11.81
CA ARG A 98 11.72 -1.02 -10.90
C ARG A 98 13.16 -1.28 -11.28
N ASP A 99 13.40 -1.61 -12.55
CA ASP A 99 14.74 -1.87 -13.07
C ASP A 99 15.68 -0.67 -12.89
N MET A 100 15.20 0.55 -13.17
CA MET A 100 16.00 1.76 -13.06
C MET A 100 16.44 2.01 -11.61
N PHE A 101 15.52 1.96 -10.66
CA PHE A 101 15.81 2.24 -9.26
C PHE A 101 16.54 1.09 -8.54
N HIS A 102 16.23 -0.16 -8.87
CA HIS A 102 16.95 -1.32 -8.34
C HIS A 102 18.42 -1.27 -8.75
N ARG A 103 18.74 -0.87 -9.99
CA ARG A 103 20.15 -0.69 -10.41
C ARG A 103 20.89 0.36 -9.59
N VAL A 104 20.23 1.45 -9.20
CA VAL A 104 20.84 2.49 -8.34
C VAL A 104 21.08 1.93 -6.94
N ARG A 105 20.08 1.24 -6.37
CA ARG A 105 20.18 0.58 -5.06
C ARG A 105 21.28 -0.49 -5.03
N ASP A 106 21.35 -1.33 -6.05
CA ASP A 106 22.31 -2.43 -6.12
C ASP A 106 23.74 -1.91 -6.30
N ALA A 107 23.94 -0.82 -7.06
CA ALA A 107 25.22 -0.13 -7.13
C ALA A 107 25.60 0.46 -5.76
N TYR A 108 24.67 1.12 -5.06
CA TYR A 108 24.90 1.60 -3.69
C TYR A 108 25.29 0.46 -2.73
N ARG A 109 24.57 -0.65 -2.72
CA ARG A 109 24.87 -1.81 -1.87
C ARG A 109 26.27 -2.40 -2.13
N ARG A 110 26.72 -2.37 -3.39
CA ARG A 110 28.05 -2.86 -3.78
C ARG A 110 29.16 -1.87 -3.43
N ASP A 111 28.94 -0.60 -3.74
CA ASP A 111 30.00 0.42 -3.77
C ASP A 111 30.04 1.26 -2.47
N GLY A 112 28.98 1.20 -1.66
CA GLY A 112 28.85 1.90 -0.38
C GLY A 112 28.46 3.38 -0.49
N SER A 113 28.31 3.90 -1.70
CA SER A 113 27.95 5.29 -1.98
C SER A 113 26.85 5.40 -3.02
N VAL A 114 25.88 6.30 -2.81
CA VAL A 114 24.78 6.52 -3.76
C VAL A 114 25.24 7.34 -4.97
N ASP A 115 24.98 6.84 -6.18
CA ASP A 115 25.10 7.64 -7.42
C ASP A 115 23.89 8.59 -7.53
N VAL A 116 24.00 9.75 -6.87
CA VAL A 116 22.96 10.78 -6.83
C VAL A 116 22.58 11.26 -8.23
N ARG A 117 23.54 11.37 -9.16
CA ARG A 117 23.25 11.84 -10.52
C ARG A 117 22.37 10.84 -11.27
N ARG A 118 22.67 9.55 -11.15
CA ARG A 118 21.85 8.48 -11.74
C ARG A 118 20.47 8.44 -11.09
N PHE A 119 20.39 8.57 -9.77
CA PHE A 119 19.12 8.65 -9.04
C PHE A 119 18.25 9.80 -9.54
N GLN A 120 18.80 11.02 -9.63
CA GLN A 120 18.10 12.19 -10.17
C GLN A 120 17.63 12.00 -11.62
N GLN A 121 18.40 11.28 -12.44
CA GLN A 121 17.95 10.95 -13.79
C GLN A 121 16.73 10.05 -13.79
N CYS A 122 16.68 9.05 -12.91
CA CYS A 122 15.53 8.16 -12.78
C CYS A 122 14.31 8.92 -12.26
N LEU A 123 14.51 9.80 -11.28
CA LEU A 123 13.43 10.61 -10.70
C LEU A 123 12.71 11.48 -11.72
N ARG A 124 13.41 12.16 -12.63
CA ARG A 124 12.74 13.01 -13.63
C ARG A 124 11.73 12.23 -14.49
N SER A 125 12.04 10.97 -14.81
CA SER A 125 11.10 10.10 -15.53
C SER A 125 9.91 9.72 -14.66
N LEU A 126 10.15 9.37 -13.39
CA LEU A 126 9.10 9.00 -12.45
C LEU A 126 8.17 10.17 -12.12
N GLU A 127 8.71 11.37 -11.90
CA GLU A 127 7.94 12.59 -11.65
C GLU A 127 7.00 12.93 -12.83
N GLY A 128 7.47 12.72 -14.06
CA GLY A 128 6.64 12.92 -15.25
C GLY A 128 5.47 11.93 -15.32
N HIS A 129 5.71 10.69 -14.91
CA HIS A 129 4.70 9.64 -14.83
C HIS A 129 3.66 9.91 -13.74
N HIS A 130 4.09 10.12 -12.50
CA HIS A 130 3.19 10.43 -11.38
C HIS A 130 2.39 11.72 -11.62
N ARG A 131 2.97 12.73 -12.28
CA ARG A 131 2.23 13.94 -12.67
C ARG A 131 1.11 13.62 -13.67
N GLY A 132 1.40 12.80 -14.68
CA GLY A 132 0.38 12.34 -15.63
C GLY A 132 -0.75 11.58 -14.94
N GLU A 133 -0.43 10.78 -13.93
CA GLU A 133 -1.41 10.10 -13.10
C GLU A 133 -2.29 11.04 -12.31
N ASP A 134 -1.67 11.91 -11.49
CA ASP A 134 -2.37 12.81 -10.59
C ASP A 134 -3.22 13.87 -11.32
N GLU A 135 -2.71 14.42 -12.42
CA GLU A 135 -3.37 15.53 -13.12
C GLU A 135 -4.40 15.06 -14.16
N MET A 136 -4.20 13.88 -14.75
CA MET A 136 -4.99 13.44 -15.90
C MET A 136 -5.66 12.08 -15.69
N PHE A 137 -4.87 11.05 -15.40
CA PHE A 137 -5.35 9.67 -15.47
C PHE A 137 -6.25 9.28 -14.28
N PHE A 138 -5.80 9.48 -13.04
CA PHE A 138 -6.61 9.19 -11.85
C PHE A 138 -7.91 10.00 -11.82
N PRO A 139 -7.93 11.32 -12.11
CA PRO A 139 -9.19 12.06 -12.18
C PRO A 139 -10.19 11.52 -13.21
N GLN A 140 -9.72 11.00 -14.34
CA GLN A 140 -10.59 10.37 -15.34
C GLN A 140 -11.22 9.09 -14.81
N ILE A 141 -10.43 8.20 -14.22
CA ILE A 141 -10.91 6.95 -13.63
C ILE A 141 -11.90 7.23 -12.50
N GLN A 142 -11.58 8.18 -11.61
CA GLN A 142 -12.45 8.55 -10.48
C GLN A 142 -13.82 9.11 -10.92
N ARG A 143 -13.92 9.70 -12.12
CA ARG A 143 -15.22 10.11 -12.70
C ARG A 143 -16.03 8.91 -13.16
N GLN A 144 -15.37 7.92 -13.77
CA GLN A 144 -16.02 6.71 -14.27
C GLN A 144 -16.37 5.71 -13.15
N TYR A 145 -15.52 5.63 -12.12
CA TYR A 145 -15.65 4.70 -11.00
C TYR A 145 -15.53 5.45 -9.66
N PRO A 146 -16.58 6.17 -9.21
CA PRO A 146 -16.52 6.98 -7.99
C PRO A 146 -16.16 6.21 -6.72
N SER A 147 -16.45 4.90 -6.67
CA SER A 147 -16.08 4.02 -5.55
C SER A 147 -14.57 3.89 -5.36
N LEU A 148 -13.77 4.13 -6.39
CA LEU A 148 -12.31 4.07 -6.32
C LEU A 148 -11.66 5.37 -5.86
N LYS A 149 -12.43 6.44 -5.64
CA LYS A 149 -11.89 7.75 -5.21
C LYS A 149 -10.97 7.67 -3.99
N PRO A 150 -11.34 6.99 -2.89
CA PRO A 150 -10.46 6.90 -1.71
C PRO A 150 -9.13 6.22 -2.03
N TYR A 151 -9.14 5.26 -2.95
CA TYR A 151 -7.95 4.51 -3.33
C TYR A 151 -6.94 5.38 -4.07
N PHE A 152 -7.37 6.06 -5.13
CA PHE A 152 -6.50 6.97 -5.87
C PHE A 152 -6.04 8.16 -5.03
N ALA A 153 -6.86 8.62 -4.07
CA ALA A 153 -6.42 9.62 -3.11
C ALA A 153 -5.23 9.12 -2.26
N HIS A 154 -5.19 7.83 -1.91
CA HIS A 154 -4.06 7.24 -1.19
C HIS A 154 -2.82 7.12 -2.08
N LEU A 155 -2.97 6.70 -3.34
CA LEU A 155 -1.85 6.66 -4.30
C LEU A 155 -1.23 8.05 -4.51
N THR A 156 -2.04 9.10 -4.68
CA THR A 156 -1.53 10.48 -4.75
C THR A 156 -0.81 10.91 -3.47
N LEU A 157 -1.21 10.42 -2.30
CA LEU A 157 -0.50 10.69 -1.05
C LEU A 157 0.82 9.92 -0.97
N ASP A 158 0.90 8.72 -1.54
CA ASP A 158 2.15 7.97 -1.68
C ASP A 158 3.16 8.74 -2.54
N HIS A 159 2.74 9.35 -3.64
CA HIS A 159 3.62 10.21 -4.46
C HIS A 159 4.26 11.33 -3.63
N ARG A 160 3.47 11.97 -2.75
CA ARG A 160 3.96 13.03 -1.86
C ARG A 160 4.90 12.50 -0.79
N HIS A 161 4.74 11.24 -0.37
CA HIS A 161 5.59 10.61 0.63
C HIS A 161 7.00 10.30 0.11
N LEU A 162 7.13 10.03 -1.19
CA LEU A 162 8.43 9.82 -1.82
C LEU A 162 9.31 11.08 -1.75
N HIS A 163 8.72 12.27 -1.86
CA HIS A 163 9.46 13.54 -1.90
C HIS A 163 10.48 13.79 -0.77
N PRO A 164 10.15 13.63 0.53
CA PRO A 164 11.15 13.76 1.59
C PRO A 164 12.29 12.72 1.50
N LEU A 165 12.04 11.52 0.97
CA LEU A 165 13.08 10.52 0.75
C LEU A 165 13.98 10.93 -0.41
N GLU A 166 13.39 11.38 -1.52
CA GLU A 166 14.12 11.92 -2.68
C GLU A 166 15.10 13.00 -2.26
N ARG A 167 14.64 13.95 -1.44
CA ARG A 167 15.47 15.06 -0.95
C ARG A 167 16.65 14.57 -0.12
N LYS A 168 16.47 13.60 0.77
CA LYS A 168 17.57 13.03 1.55
C LYS A 168 18.62 12.37 0.64
N VAL A 169 18.16 11.62 -0.37
CA VAL A 169 19.08 11.00 -1.35
C VAL A 169 19.80 12.06 -2.17
N ILE A 170 19.09 13.08 -2.66
CA ILE A 170 19.66 14.14 -3.52
C ILE A 170 20.62 15.04 -2.75
N ASP A 171 20.18 15.54 -1.59
CA ASP A 171 20.89 16.58 -0.85
C ASP A 171 22.07 15.99 -0.05
N HIS A 172 21.99 14.71 0.34
CA HIS A 172 22.93 14.09 1.26
C HIS A 172 23.53 12.76 0.79
N GLY A 173 23.09 12.20 -0.34
CA GLY A 173 23.51 10.86 -0.77
C GLY A 173 23.11 9.78 0.23
N ASP A 174 22.01 9.98 0.97
CA ASP A 174 21.55 9.12 2.05
C ASP A 174 21.13 7.73 1.51
N GLY A 175 21.90 6.71 1.87
CA GLY A 175 21.69 5.33 1.44
C GLY A 175 20.46 4.67 2.09
N ASP A 176 20.18 4.97 3.35
CA ASP A 176 19.01 4.43 4.05
C ASP A 176 17.72 5.01 3.44
N ALA A 177 17.76 6.30 3.08
CA ALA A 177 16.66 6.93 2.35
C ALA A 177 16.47 6.34 0.95
N LEU A 178 17.55 5.94 0.27
CA LEU A 178 17.46 5.24 -1.02
C LEU A 178 16.79 3.87 -0.87
N GLU A 179 17.20 3.08 0.12
CA GLU A 179 16.61 1.77 0.41
C GLU A 179 15.10 1.88 0.68
N GLU A 180 14.72 2.84 1.53
CA GLU A 180 13.32 3.09 1.86
C GLU A 180 12.54 3.62 0.64
N PHE A 181 13.12 4.52 -0.15
CA PHE A 181 12.51 5.02 -1.38
C PHE A 181 12.17 3.89 -2.34
N VAL A 182 13.15 3.00 -2.62
CA VAL A 182 12.94 1.90 -3.56
C VAL A 182 11.91 0.90 -3.02
N SER A 183 11.98 0.56 -1.73
CA SER A 183 11.00 -0.34 -1.11
C SER A 183 9.58 0.23 -1.15
N PHE A 184 9.42 1.52 -0.83
CA PHE A 184 8.11 2.16 -0.84
C PHE A 184 7.56 2.34 -2.26
N LEU A 185 8.43 2.71 -3.22
CA LEU A 185 8.05 2.77 -4.64
C LEU A 185 7.59 1.40 -5.14
N ASP A 186 8.28 0.32 -4.77
CA ASP A 186 7.88 -1.01 -5.20
C ASP A 186 6.47 -1.40 -4.72
N ASP A 187 6.15 -1.09 -3.44
CA ASP A 187 4.82 -1.29 -2.86
C ASP A 187 3.77 -0.40 -3.51
N HIS A 188 4.09 0.88 -3.73
CA HIS A 188 3.20 1.82 -4.39
C HIS A 188 2.78 1.33 -5.78
N LEU A 189 3.76 0.96 -6.61
CA LEU A 189 3.51 0.43 -7.96
C LEU A 189 2.68 -0.87 -7.91
N ASN A 190 2.97 -1.80 -6.98
CA ASN A 190 2.18 -3.03 -6.82
C ASN A 190 0.71 -2.71 -6.49
N ARG A 191 0.48 -1.75 -5.58
CA ARG A 191 -0.87 -1.34 -5.20
C ARG A 191 -1.60 -0.67 -6.36
N GLU A 192 -0.94 0.21 -7.08
CA GLU A 192 -1.51 0.82 -8.27
C GLU A 192 -1.91 -0.22 -9.32
N GLU A 193 -0.99 -1.14 -9.65
CA GLU A 193 -1.21 -2.24 -10.59
C GLU A 193 -2.41 -3.09 -10.17
N MET A 194 -2.52 -3.45 -8.89
CA MET A 194 -3.67 -4.22 -8.40
C MET A 194 -5.00 -3.51 -8.62
N ALA A 195 -5.07 -2.20 -8.37
CA ALA A 195 -6.33 -1.49 -8.57
C ALA A 195 -6.71 -1.31 -10.04
N LEU A 196 -5.73 -0.97 -10.89
CA LEU A 196 -5.95 -0.71 -12.30
C LEU A 196 -6.18 -2.00 -13.10
N CYS A 197 -5.40 -3.05 -12.84
CA CYS A 197 -5.57 -4.33 -13.52
C CYS A 197 -6.91 -4.99 -13.18
N CYS A 198 -7.33 -4.92 -11.91
CA CYS A 198 -8.67 -5.39 -11.52
C CYS A 198 -9.79 -4.71 -12.35
N MET A 199 -9.67 -3.41 -12.60
CA MET A 199 -10.62 -2.66 -13.43
C MET A 199 -10.57 -3.09 -14.91
N TRP A 200 -9.37 -3.20 -15.49
CA TRP A 200 -9.22 -3.50 -16.93
C TRP A 200 -9.50 -4.96 -17.30
N LEU A 201 -9.22 -5.89 -16.40
CA LEU A 201 -9.37 -7.33 -16.64
C LEU A 201 -10.74 -7.86 -16.27
N SER A 202 -11.51 -7.08 -15.50
CA SER A 202 -12.92 -7.38 -15.24
C SER A 202 -13.71 -7.46 -16.56
N PRO A 203 -14.61 -8.45 -16.72
CA PRO A 203 -15.56 -8.48 -17.83
C PRO A 203 -16.24 -7.11 -17.96
N PRO A 204 -16.55 -6.65 -19.20
CA PRO A 204 -17.38 -5.46 -19.34
C PRO A 204 -18.64 -5.71 -18.53
N GLN A 205 -18.95 -4.81 -17.59
CA GLN A 205 -20.28 -4.85 -17.00
C GLN A 205 -21.24 -4.72 -18.16
N ARG A 206 -22.11 -5.72 -18.33
CA ARG A 206 -23.25 -5.52 -19.21
C ARG A 206 -23.96 -4.30 -18.66
N ALA A 207 -24.22 -3.34 -19.52
CA ALA A 207 -25.22 -2.33 -19.23
C ALA A 207 -26.57 -3.06 -19.26
N ASP A 208 -26.85 -3.85 -18.22
CA ASP A 208 -28.16 -4.46 -18.00
C ASP A 208 -29.12 -3.27 -17.71
N GLU A 209 -30.13 -3.05 -18.56
CA GLU A 209 -31.46 -3.71 -18.52
C GLU A 209 -32.31 -3.26 -17.31
#